data_AF-A0A2N7QBG6-F1
#
_entry.id   AF-A0A2N7QBG6-F1
#
_cell.length_a   1.000
_cell.length_b   1.000
_cell.length_c   1.000
_cell.angle_alpha   90.00
_cell.angle_beta   90.00
_cell.angle_gamma   90.00
#
_symmetry.space_group_name_H-M   'P 1'
#
loop_
_entity.id
_entity.type
_entity.pdbx_description
1 polymer ?
#
loop_
_entity_poly.entity_id
_entity_poly.type
_entity_poly.pdbx_seq_one_letter_code
_entity_poly.pdbx_strand_id
1 'polypeptide(L)'
;MKRSFLVLAGVSVLVVLSLFFGPAGLSAQENQVQKAKIFAEEYPLISDSDMYCSILIWDQKIPEIKIIGSEREDERAMMVDSDTFYINKGKEDGLDVGQMFLALQIENPIAKLGYLAQKKGKVRIIRLEDHVGVVKIEKSCGDIQVGNYLIPFEEKETVIGKDLGYNNNLKPGESLTGQVIYLDTDFNIAATGHWALINVGAEQGLKVGQQMTIFRQKKPNYPREAIGNLVVIDTQKKTATVRVLSCREAVEKGDIVQVK
;
A
#
# COMPACT_ATOMS: atom_id res chain seq x y z
N MET A 1 -48.13 -56.94 -59.39
CA MET A 1 -47.38 -58.21 -59.31
C MET A 1 -45.99 -57.97 -59.91
N LYS A 2 -44.90 -58.21 -59.14
CA LYS A 2 -43.45 -58.22 -59.49
C LYS A 2 -42.83 -56.88 -59.96
N ARG A 3 -42.00 -56.17 -59.16
CA ARG A 3 -40.58 -56.34 -58.73
C ARG A 3 -39.52 -56.19 -59.85
N SER A 4 -38.69 -55.14 -59.71
CA SER A 4 -37.20 -55.06 -59.86
C SER A 4 -36.80 -53.69 -60.44
N PHE A 5 -36.09 -52.83 -59.71
CA PHE A 5 -34.64 -52.75 -59.40
C PHE A 5 -33.82 -51.98 -60.47
N LEU A 6 -33.25 -50.83 -60.04
CA LEU A 6 -31.94 -50.22 -60.42
C LEU A 6 -31.72 -49.85 -61.92
N VAL A 7 -31.13 -48.73 -62.39
CA VAL A 7 -30.17 -47.72 -61.89
C VAL A 7 -30.18 -46.49 -62.86
N LEU A 8 -29.75 -45.32 -62.36
CA LEU A 8 -28.85 -44.30 -62.97
C LEU A 8 -29.38 -43.08 -63.77
N ALA A 9 -28.66 -41.95 -63.55
CA ALA A 9 -28.63 -40.61 -64.18
C ALA A 9 -29.69 -39.60 -63.67
N GLY A 10 -29.37 -38.53 -62.93
CA GLY A 10 -28.42 -37.42 -63.15
C GLY A 10 -29.28 -36.15 -63.38
N VAL A 11 -29.24 -35.08 -62.58
CA VAL A 11 -28.27 -33.96 -62.63
C VAL A 11 -28.71 -32.87 -61.61
N SER A 12 -27.71 -32.19 -61.00
CA SER A 12 -27.71 -30.86 -60.35
C SER A 12 -28.49 -30.63 -59.04
N VAL A 13 -27.77 -30.33 -57.95
CA VAL A 13 -27.31 -28.97 -57.58
C VAL A 13 -26.12 -29.08 -56.63
N LEU A 14 -25.01 -28.45 -56.99
CA LEU A 14 -23.83 -28.24 -56.14
C LEU A 14 -24.13 -27.15 -55.10
N VAL A 15 -24.06 -27.48 -53.80
CA VAL A 15 -23.76 -26.50 -52.74
C VAL A 15 -22.60 -27.06 -51.93
N VAL A 16 -21.39 -26.72 -52.36
CA VAL A 16 -20.19 -26.88 -51.55
C VAL A 16 -20.17 -25.68 -50.60
N LEU A 17 -20.72 -25.85 -49.40
CA LEU A 17 -20.49 -24.94 -48.29
C LEU A 17 -19.16 -25.35 -47.64
N SER A 18 -18.06 -24.97 -48.28
CA SER A 18 -16.73 -25.06 -47.69
C SER A 18 -16.66 -24.10 -46.50
N LEU A 19 -16.74 -24.67 -45.30
CA LEU A 19 -16.38 -24.03 -44.04
C LEU A 19 -14.91 -23.60 -44.10
N PHE A 20 -14.65 -22.40 -44.65
CA PHE A 20 -13.43 -21.66 -44.43
C PHE A 20 -13.44 -21.12 -42.99
N PHE A 21 -13.25 -22.00 -42.01
CA PHE A 21 -12.72 -21.59 -40.71
C PHE A 21 -11.23 -21.33 -40.88
N GLY A 22 -10.90 -20.14 -41.40
CA GLY A 22 -9.53 -19.62 -41.35
C GLY A 22 -9.09 -19.44 -39.90
N PRO A 23 -7.78 -19.53 -39.59
CA PRO A 23 -7.23 -19.52 -38.23
C PRO A 23 -7.33 -18.16 -37.50
N ALA A 24 -8.20 -17.24 -37.96
CA ALA A 24 -8.33 -15.89 -37.43
C ALA A 24 -8.85 -15.84 -35.98
N GLY A 25 -9.46 -16.91 -35.46
CA GLY A 25 -9.95 -16.97 -34.09
C GLY A 25 -8.86 -17.24 -33.03
N LEU A 26 -7.80 -17.99 -33.38
CA LEU A 26 -6.75 -18.37 -32.43
C LEU A 26 -5.82 -17.20 -32.08
N SER A 27 -5.43 -16.39 -33.07
CA SER A 27 -4.50 -15.27 -32.84
C SER A 27 -5.14 -14.10 -32.07
N ALA A 28 -6.46 -13.90 -32.20
CA ALA A 28 -7.21 -12.90 -31.46
C ALA A 28 -7.37 -13.30 -29.97
N GLN A 29 -7.63 -14.58 -29.71
CA GLN A 29 -7.75 -15.13 -28.36
C GLN A 29 -6.39 -15.15 -27.64
N GLU A 30 -5.30 -15.54 -28.31
CA GLU A 30 -3.94 -15.49 -27.75
C GLU A 30 -3.50 -14.07 -27.40
N ASN A 31 -3.77 -13.08 -28.27
CA ASN A 31 -3.44 -11.68 -28.00
C ASN A 31 -4.22 -11.11 -26.80
N GLN A 32 -5.51 -11.44 -26.68
CA GLN A 32 -6.31 -11.01 -25.54
C GLN A 32 -5.84 -11.66 -24.23
N VAL A 33 -5.46 -12.94 -24.26
CA VAL A 33 -4.91 -13.66 -23.09
C VAL A 33 -3.52 -13.13 -22.71
N GLN A 34 -2.65 -12.85 -23.67
CA GLN A 34 -1.34 -12.25 -23.40
C GLN A 34 -1.46 -10.84 -22.85
N LYS A 35 -2.33 -10.00 -23.43
CA LYS A 35 -2.62 -8.66 -22.91
C LYS A 35 -3.15 -8.76 -21.49
N ALA A 36 -4.14 -9.61 -21.22
CA ALA A 36 -4.66 -9.83 -19.87
C ALA A 36 -3.59 -10.33 -18.88
N LYS A 37 -2.64 -11.18 -19.31
CA LYS A 37 -1.49 -11.60 -18.48
C LYS A 37 -0.53 -10.46 -18.16
N ILE A 38 -0.19 -9.62 -19.13
CA ILE A 38 0.69 -8.47 -18.93
C ILE A 38 0.06 -7.45 -17.96
N PHE A 39 -1.25 -7.19 -18.09
CA PHE A 39 -1.99 -6.35 -17.14
C PHE A 39 -2.20 -7.00 -15.76
N ALA A 40 -2.11 -8.33 -15.63
CA ALA A 40 -2.17 -9.02 -14.35
C ALA A 40 -0.84 -9.01 -13.59
N GLU A 41 0.29 -8.78 -14.28
CA GLU A 41 1.63 -8.76 -13.66
C GLU A 41 2.03 -7.39 -13.09
N GLU A 42 1.42 -6.29 -13.55
CA GLU A 42 1.66 -4.94 -13.03
C GLU A 42 0.46 -4.46 -12.20
N TYR A 43 0.67 -4.31 -10.89
CA TYR A 43 -0.33 -3.81 -9.94
C TYR A 43 0.26 -2.69 -9.10
N PRO A 44 -0.55 -1.86 -8.42
CA PRO A 44 -0.05 -0.89 -7.47
C PRO A 44 0.72 -1.62 -6.36
N LEU A 45 2.05 -1.53 -6.40
CA LEU A 45 2.94 -2.07 -5.40
C LEU A 45 2.81 -1.28 -4.09
N ILE A 46 2.44 -0.01 -4.19
CA ILE A 46 2.09 0.85 -3.07
C ILE A 46 0.71 1.43 -3.35
N SER A 47 -0.24 1.13 -2.48
CA SER A 47 -1.62 1.62 -2.56
C SER A 47 -1.80 2.98 -1.88
N ASP A 48 -2.90 3.66 -2.16
CA ASP A 48 -3.31 4.86 -1.42
C ASP A 48 -3.36 4.63 0.10
N SER A 49 -3.84 3.46 0.52
CA SER A 49 -3.87 3.11 1.94
C SER A 49 -2.46 2.99 2.52
N ASP A 50 -1.51 2.44 1.77
CA ASP A 50 -0.10 2.38 2.20
C ASP A 50 0.50 3.78 2.40
N MET A 51 0.09 4.76 1.58
CA MET A 51 0.64 6.12 1.67
C MET A 51 0.06 6.93 2.82
N TYR A 52 -1.25 6.78 3.07
CA TYR A 52 -2.04 7.69 3.91
C TYR A 52 -2.69 7.03 5.13
N CYS A 53 -2.57 5.72 5.29
CA CYS A 53 -3.08 4.97 6.45
C CYS A 53 -1.97 4.26 7.24
N SER A 54 -0.72 4.30 6.78
CA SER A 54 0.37 3.57 7.41
C SER A 54 0.92 4.25 8.66
N ILE A 55 1.73 3.50 9.40
CA ILE A 55 2.55 4.02 10.51
C ILE A 55 3.85 4.67 10.02
N LEU A 56 4.50 5.45 10.88
CA LEU A 56 5.87 5.95 10.74
C LEU A 56 6.50 6.25 12.11
N ILE A 57 7.82 6.49 12.13
CA ILE A 57 8.47 7.15 13.28
C ILE A 57 8.49 8.65 13.07
N TRP A 58 7.85 9.39 13.97
CA TRP A 58 7.91 10.83 14.06
C TRP A 58 9.09 11.26 14.95
N ASP A 59 10.16 11.75 14.33
CA ASP A 59 11.39 12.21 15.00
C ASP A 59 11.54 13.74 15.00
N GLN A 60 10.47 14.46 14.66
CA GLN A 60 10.44 15.92 14.53
C GLN A 60 9.64 16.57 15.68
N LYS A 61 9.58 17.92 15.68
CA LYS A 61 8.71 18.67 16.59
C LYS A 61 7.26 18.19 16.41
N ILE A 62 6.54 18.00 17.51
CA ILE A 62 5.11 17.66 17.48
C ILE A 62 4.36 18.75 16.69
N PRO A 63 3.44 18.39 15.76
CA PRO A 63 2.70 19.37 14.98
C PRO A 63 1.87 20.32 15.86
N GLU A 64 1.70 21.55 15.39
CA GLU A 64 1.00 22.59 16.14
C GLU A 64 -0.51 22.60 15.92
N ILE A 65 -0.95 22.14 14.74
CA ILE A 65 -2.37 22.03 14.39
C ILE A 65 -2.93 20.75 15.01
N LYS A 66 -3.97 20.90 15.82
CA LYS A 66 -4.59 19.83 16.59
C LYS A 66 -6.11 19.91 16.48
N ILE A 67 -6.75 18.75 16.42
CA ILE A 67 -8.20 18.63 16.52
C ILE A 67 -8.61 18.94 17.95
N ILE A 68 -9.48 19.93 18.14
CA ILE A 68 -9.91 20.42 19.46
C ILE A 68 -11.36 20.08 19.81
N GLY A 69 -12.15 19.66 18.83
CA GLY A 69 -13.55 19.27 19.04
C GLY A 69 -14.16 18.74 17.74
N SER A 70 -15.40 18.27 17.80
CA SER A 70 -16.12 17.81 16.61
C SER A 70 -17.59 18.21 16.62
N GLU A 71 -18.23 18.25 15.45
CA GLU A 71 -19.64 18.60 15.33
C GLU A 71 -20.56 17.66 16.13
N ARG A 72 -20.16 16.39 16.27
CA ARG A 72 -20.95 15.31 16.88
C ARG A 72 -20.28 14.72 18.12
N GLU A 73 -19.50 15.52 18.84
CA GLU A 73 -18.72 15.06 20.00
C GLU A 73 -19.58 14.50 21.13
N ASP A 74 -20.78 15.05 21.32
CA ASP A 74 -21.77 14.58 22.31
C ASP A 74 -22.39 13.21 21.93
N GLU A 75 -22.28 12.80 20.67
CA GLU A 75 -22.87 11.56 20.16
C GLU A 75 -21.85 10.42 20.06
N ARG A 76 -20.61 10.73 19.64
CA ARG A 76 -19.54 9.73 19.47
C ARG A 76 -18.15 10.36 19.55
N ALA A 77 -17.21 9.58 20.07
CA ALA A 77 -15.80 9.97 20.16
C ALA A 77 -15.01 9.81 18.85
N MET A 78 -15.42 8.87 17.99
CA MET A 78 -14.72 8.55 16.74
C MET A 78 -15.40 9.21 15.55
N MET A 79 -14.61 9.84 14.68
CA MET A 79 -15.05 10.48 13.46
C MET A 79 -14.62 9.66 12.23
N VAL A 80 -15.48 9.66 11.22
CA VAL A 80 -15.32 8.91 9.97
C VAL A 80 -15.53 9.82 8.75
N ASP A 81 -15.49 9.24 7.56
CA ASP A 81 -15.69 9.96 6.30
C ASP A 81 -16.92 10.87 6.33
N SER A 82 -16.76 12.08 5.78
CA SER A 82 -17.75 13.15 5.75
C SER A 82 -18.11 13.82 7.08
N ASP A 83 -17.58 13.37 8.23
CA ASP A 83 -17.73 14.13 9.48
C ASP A 83 -16.91 15.43 9.44
N THR A 84 -17.34 16.39 10.27
CA THR A 84 -16.70 17.70 10.44
C THR A 84 -16.11 17.84 11.83
N PHE A 85 -14.94 18.45 11.93
CA PHE A 85 -14.27 18.75 13.18
C PHE A 85 -13.61 20.12 13.20
N TYR A 86 -13.16 20.53 14.39
CA TYR A 86 -12.58 21.84 14.65
C TYR A 86 -11.10 21.72 14.96
N ILE A 87 -10.30 22.66 14.47
CA ILE A 87 -8.86 22.77 14.76
C ILE A 87 -8.51 24.09 15.45
N ASN A 88 -7.45 24.08 16.24
CA ASN A 88 -6.93 25.22 17.01
C ASN A 88 -6.23 26.32 16.17
N LYS A 89 -6.47 26.35 14.86
CA LYS A 89 -5.82 27.26 13.91
C LYS A 89 -6.84 27.76 12.90
N GLY A 90 -6.78 29.05 12.56
CA GLY A 90 -7.75 29.72 11.70
C GLY A 90 -7.10 30.56 10.60
N LYS A 91 -7.85 31.56 10.14
CA LYS A 91 -7.43 32.48 9.07
C LYS A 91 -6.20 33.30 9.46
N GLU A 92 -6.09 33.75 10.71
CA GLU A 92 -4.94 34.53 11.17
C GLU A 92 -3.65 33.69 11.28
N ASP A 93 -3.78 32.36 11.29
CA ASP A 93 -2.66 31.43 11.24
C ASP A 93 -2.20 31.14 9.79
N GLY A 94 -2.78 31.80 8.79
CA GLY A 94 -2.40 31.68 7.39
C GLY A 94 -2.97 30.44 6.69
N LEU A 95 -4.09 29.90 7.18
CA LEU A 95 -4.79 28.79 6.54
C LEU A 95 -5.75 29.29 5.45
N ASP A 96 -5.99 28.44 4.45
CA ASP A 96 -6.94 28.70 3.36
C ASP A 96 -8.03 27.63 3.27
N VAL A 97 -9.23 28.04 2.85
CA VAL A 97 -10.31 27.11 2.52
C VAL A 97 -9.89 26.26 1.30
N GLY A 98 -10.14 24.96 1.38
CA GLY A 98 -9.72 23.98 0.38
C GLY A 98 -8.35 23.36 0.65
N GLN A 99 -7.57 23.91 1.59
CA GLN A 99 -6.28 23.33 1.96
C GLN A 99 -6.46 21.92 2.55
N MET A 100 -5.58 21.02 2.13
CA MET A 100 -5.59 19.61 2.50
C MET A 100 -4.56 19.32 3.57
N PHE A 101 -4.92 18.45 4.51
CA PHE A 101 -4.03 17.97 5.57
C PHE A 101 -4.10 16.44 5.68
N LEU A 102 -3.06 15.87 6.26
CA LEU A 102 -3.05 14.49 6.74
C LEU A 102 -3.24 14.50 8.26
N ALA A 103 -4.23 13.75 8.74
CA ALA A 103 -4.43 13.53 10.16
C ALA A 103 -3.43 12.48 10.68
N LEU A 104 -2.82 12.77 11.82
CA LEU A 104 -1.84 11.92 12.50
C LEU A 104 -2.25 11.68 13.94
N GLN A 105 -2.19 10.43 14.37
CA GLN A 105 -2.19 10.06 15.78
C GLN A 105 -0.74 9.84 16.20
N ILE A 106 -0.24 10.62 17.17
CA ILE A 106 1.10 10.45 17.73
C ILE A 106 0.97 9.71 19.05
N GLU A 107 1.63 8.57 19.16
CA GLU A 107 1.58 7.66 20.29
C GLU A 107 2.89 7.68 21.10
N ASN A 108 3.16 6.60 21.84
CA ASN A 108 4.34 6.45 22.68
C ASN A 108 5.64 6.40 21.85
N PRO A 109 6.76 6.85 22.44
CA PRO A 109 8.06 6.75 21.80
C PRO A 109 8.54 5.31 21.64
N ILE A 110 9.09 5.00 20.47
CA ILE A 110 9.79 3.74 20.19
C ILE A 110 11.28 3.95 20.49
N ALA A 111 11.67 3.54 21.69
CA ALA A 111 13.05 3.60 22.18
C ALA A 111 13.66 5.01 21.97
N LYS A 112 14.78 5.10 21.24
CA LYS A 112 15.48 6.36 20.92
C LYS A 112 15.23 6.85 19.49
N LEU A 113 14.24 6.27 18.79
CA LEU A 113 14.01 6.57 17.37
C LEU A 113 13.05 7.74 17.16
N GLY A 114 12.08 7.93 18.07
CA GLY A 114 11.04 8.95 17.96
C GLY A 114 9.70 8.39 18.42
N TYR A 115 8.62 9.12 18.14
CA TYR A 115 7.24 8.71 18.46
C TYR A 115 6.69 7.80 17.38
N LEU A 116 5.97 6.74 17.76
CA LEU A 116 5.14 6.03 16.79
C LEU A 116 4.03 6.98 16.35
N ALA A 117 3.84 7.17 15.06
CA ALA A 117 2.74 7.94 14.52
C ALA A 117 1.96 7.11 13.51
N GLN A 118 0.64 7.17 13.58
CA GLN A 118 -0.28 6.55 12.62
C GLN A 118 -0.89 7.62 11.74
N LYS A 119 -0.90 7.39 10.43
CA LYS A 119 -1.65 8.21 9.50
C LYS A 119 -3.12 7.80 9.54
N LYS A 120 -4.00 8.76 9.82
CA LYS A 120 -5.44 8.53 10.03
C LYS A 120 -6.29 8.96 8.85
N GLY A 121 -5.68 9.50 7.80
CA GLY A 121 -6.35 9.85 6.55
C GLY A 121 -6.31 11.33 6.18
N LYS A 122 -7.00 11.67 5.08
CA LYS A 122 -6.95 12.97 4.41
C LYS A 122 -8.16 13.82 4.82
N VAL A 123 -7.91 15.08 5.11
CA VAL A 123 -8.93 16.04 5.58
C VAL A 123 -8.79 17.37 4.83
N ARG A 124 -9.89 18.13 4.70
CA ARG A 124 -9.95 19.39 3.96
C ARG A 124 -10.55 20.50 4.80
N ILE A 125 -9.94 21.67 4.80
CA ILE A 125 -10.54 22.88 5.38
C ILE A 125 -11.74 23.31 4.54
N ILE A 126 -12.93 23.39 5.13
CA ILE A 126 -14.16 23.81 4.44
C ILE A 126 -14.64 25.20 4.87
N ARG A 127 -14.21 25.68 6.04
CA ARG A 127 -14.51 27.02 6.57
C ARG A 127 -13.44 27.44 7.57
N LEU A 128 -13.20 28.74 7.68
CA LEU A 128 -12.24 29.34 8.60
C LEU A 128 -12.89 30.49 9.36
N GLU A 129 -12.72 30.47 10.68
CA GLU A 129 -12.85 31.63 11.55
C GLU A 129 -11.45 32.20 11.83
N ASP A 130 -11.33 33.29 12.60
CA ASP A 130 -10.04 33.97 12.84
C ASP A 130 -8.99 33.04 13.46
N HIS A 131 -9.38 32.23 14.46
CA HIS A 131 -8.49 31.33 15.21
C HIS A 131 -8.92 29.85 15.20
N VAL A 132 -10.01 29.52 14.50
CA VAL A 132 -10.57 28.15 14.47
C VAL A 132 -10.88 27.77 13.03
N GLY A 133 -10.45 26.58 12.64
CA GLY A 133 -10.71 26.00 11.34
C GLY A 133 -11.75 24.90 11.44
N VAL A 134 -12.61 24.81 10.43
CA VAL A 134 -13.63 23.77 10.30
C VAL A 134 -13.24 22.89 9.14
N VAL A 135 -13.05 21.61 9.45
CA VAL A 135 -12.38 20.65 8.58
C VAL A 135 -13.30 19.46 8.36
N LYS A 136 -13.43 19.03 7.11
CA LYS A 136 -14.17 17.83 6.73
C LYS A 136 -13.22 16.66 6.49
N ILE A 137 -13.62 15.47 6.93
CA ILE A 137 -12.89 14.24 6.62
C ILE A 137 -13.21 13.81 5.18
N GLU A 138 -12.19 13.78 4.33
CA GLU A 138 -12.31 13.33 2.92
C GLU A 138 -12.15 11.82 2.83
N LYS A 139 -11.21 11.24 3.60
CA LYS A 139 -11.01 9.80 3.72
C LYS A 139 -10.33 9.49 5.05
N SER A 140 -10.91 8.62 5.84
CA SER A 140 -10.39 8.13 7.12
C SER A 140 -9.74 6.75 6.97
N CYS A 141 -8.75 6.51 7.82
CA CYS A 141 -8.02 5.27 7.97
C CYS A 141 -8.16 4.83 9.43
N GLY A 142 -9.29 4.22 9.76
CA GLY A 142 -9.67 3.96 11.15
C GLY A 142 -10.29 5.20 11.79
N ASP A 143 -10.03 5.39 13.08
CA ASP A 143 -10.67 6.38 13.92
C ASP A 143 -9.91 7.72 13.97
N ILE A 144 -10.46 8.77 13.36
CA ILE A 144 -9.99 10.14 13.62
C ILE A 144 -10.65 10.62 14.91
N GLN A 145 -9.87 11.20 15.83
CA GLN A 145 -10.35 11.61 17.15
C GLN A 145 -9.86 13.02 17.54
N VAL A 146 -10.59 13.65 18.47
CA VAL A 146 -10.11 14.85 19.15
C VAL A 146 -8.75 14.57 19.76
N GLY A 147 -7.81 15.49 19.54
CA GLY A 147 -6.44 15.36 19.97
C GLY A 147 -5.48 14.82 18.91
N ASN A 148 -5.97 14.30 17.78
CA ASN A 148 -5.11 14.03 16.62
C ASN A 148 -4.51 15.34 16.07
N TYR A 149 -3.38 15.21 15.41
CA TYR A 149 -2.61 16.31 14.82
C TYR A 149 -2.84 16.40 13.32
N LEU A 150 -2.70 17.59 12.75
CA LEU A 150 -2.70 17.77 11.30
C LEU A 150 -1.33 18.21 10.81
N ILE A 151 -0.88 17.61 9.70
CA ILE A 151 0.29 18.06 8.94
C ILE A 151 -0.13 18.39 7.51
N PRO A 152 0.56 19.32 6.82
CA PRO A 152 0.27 19.61 5.41
C PRO A 152 0.23 18.34 4.58
N PHE A 153 -0.78 18.23 3.71
CA PHE A 153 -0.91 17.08 2.83
C PHE A 153 0.05 17.20 1.65
N GLU A 154 0.84 16.15 1.43
CA GLU A 154 1.69 15.98 0.25
C GLU A 154 1.19 14.77 -0.54
N GLU A 155 0.81 15.01 -1.80
CA GLU A 155 0.39 13.94 -2.70
C GLU A 155 1.61 13.12 -3.14
N LYS A 156 1.51 11.80 -3.00
CA LYS A 156 2.54 10.85 -3.41
C LYS A 156 2.09 10.09 -4.64
N GLU A 157 3.02 9.88 -5.57
CA GLU A 157 2.76 9.13 -6.80
C GLU A 157 2.62 7.64 -6.53
N THR A 158 1.65 6.99 -7.18
CA THR A 158 1.47 5.53 -7.13
C THR A 158 2.68 4.83 -7.74
N VAL A 159 3.25 3.89 -6.99
CA VAL A 159 4.31 3.01 -7.50
C VAL A 159 3.68 1.76 -8.08
N ILE A 160 3.68 1.68 -9.42
CA ILE A 160 3.28 0.48 -10.15
C ILE A 160 4.50 -0.44 -10.30
N GLY A 161 4.30 -1.73 -10.08
CA GLY A 161 5.34 -2.71 -10.27
C GLY A 161 4.88 -4.11 -9.96
N LYS A 162 5.84 -5.03 -9.85
CA LYS A 162 5.59 -6.43 -9.52
C LYS A 162 6.39 -6.85 -8.30
N ASP A 163 5.84 -7.76 -7.49
CA ASP A 163 6.61 -8.44 -6.45
C ASP A 163 7.76 -9.24 -7.12
N LEU A 164 9.01 -8.88 -6.79
CA LEU A 164 10.21 -9.54 -7.32
C LEU A 164 10.58 -10.82 -6.53
N GLY A 165 9.68 -11.34 -5.68
CA GLY A 165 9.88 -12.52 -4.84
C GLY A 165 10.94 -12.33 -3.76
N TYR A 166 11.53 -13.39 -3.24
CA TYR A 166 12.65 -13.28 -2.29
C TYR A 166 13.81 -14.14 -2.74
N ASN A 167 15.04 -13.65 -2.53
CA ASN A 167 16.24 -14.27 -3.07
C ASN A 167 17.14 -14.78 -1.94
N ASN A 168 17.30 -16.10 -1.84
CA ASN A 168 18.15 -16.73 -0.83
C ASN A 168 19.66 -16.55 -1.10
N ASN A 169 20.04 -16.07 -2.29
CA ASN A 169 21.44 -15.96 -2.73
C ASN A 169 22.08 -14.59 -2.44
N LEU A 170 21.32 -13.61 -1.93
CA LEU A 170 21.91 -12.33 -1.50
C LEU A 170 22.90 -12.62 -0.37
N LYS A 171 24.16 -12.16 -0.47
CA LYS A 171 25.12 -12.37 0.62
C LYS A 171 25.08 -11.22 1.62
N PRO A 172 25.35 -11.49 2.91
CA PRO A 172 25.43 -10.44 3.92
C PRO A 172 26.46 -9.37 3.51
N GLY A 173 26.08 -8.10 3.61
CA GLY A 173 26.97 -6.96 3.35
C GLY A 173 27.13 -6.55 1.89
N GLU A 174 26.54 -7.27 0.92
CA GLU A 174 26.59 -6.88 -0.50
C GLU A 174 25.70 -5.66 -0.82
N SER A 175 24.68 -5.40 0.00
CA SER A 175 23.75 -4.29 -0.17
C SER A 175 23.23 -3.79 1.18
N LEU A 176 22.53 -2.64 1.16
CA LEU A 176 21.98 -2.02 2.37
C LEU A 176 21.12 -3.02 3.14
N THR A 177 21.44 -3.18 4.42
CA THR A 177 20.80 -4.12 5.34
C THR A 177 20.25 -3.37 6.55
N GLY A 178 19.10 -3.79 7.05
CA GLY A 178 18.48 -3.30 8.28
C GLY A 178 17.78 -4.43 9.04
N GLN A 179 16.96 -4.06 10.00
CA GLN A 179 16.16 -4.96 10.83
C GLN A 179 14.74 -4.43 11.00
N VAL A 180 13.78 -5.35 11.10
CA VAL A 180 12.41 -5.07 11.51
C VAL A 180 12.40 -4.67 12.99
N ILE A 181 11.87 -3.49 13.30
CA ILE A 181 11.86 -2.92 14.66
C ILE A 181 10.48 -2.81 15.29
N TYR A 182 9.44 -2.81 14.46
CA TYR A 182 8.04 -2.71 14.88
C TYR A 182 7.14 -3.39 13.83
N LEU A 183 6.03 -3.98 14.28
CA LEU A 183 5.04 -4.63 13.44
C LEU A 183 3.67 -4.03 13.74
N ASP A 184 2.95 -3.64 12.70
CA ASP A 184 1.62 -3.02 12.85
C ASP A 184 0.53 -4.09 13.01
N THR A 185 0.63 -4.87 14.09
CA THR A 185 -0.24 -6.03 14.34
C THR A 185 -0.36 -6.30 15.84
N ASP A 186 -1.52 -6.76 16.28
CA ASP A 186 -1.76 -7.10 17.70
C ASP A 186 -0.95 -8.31 18.21
N PHE A 187 -0.52 -9.20 17.30
CA PHE A 187 0.07 -10.49 17.65
C PHE A 187 1.61 -10.53 17.56
N ASN A 188 2.27 -9.38 17.39
CA ASN A 188 3.74 -9.30 17.18
C ASN A 188 4.25 -10.19 16.02
N ILE A 189 3.39 -10.48 15.04
CA ILE A 189 3.73 -11.23 13.83
C ILE A 189 3.06 -10.57 12.63
N ALA A 190 3.80 -10.35 11.55
CA ALA A 190 3.27 -9.79 10.31
C ALA A 190 3.25 -10.82 9.18
N ALA A 191 2.23 -10.73 8.34
CA ALA A 191 2.07 -11.56 7.15
C ALA A 191 1.95 -10.66 5.91
N THR A 192 1.71 -11.28 4.76
CA THR A 192 1.46 -10.57 3.50
C THR A 192 0.37 -9.52 3.68
N GLY A 193 0.65 -8.28 3.26
CA GLY A 193 -0.25 -7.14 3.36
C GLY A 193 -0.05 -6.26 4.60
N HIS A 194 0.59 -6.76 5.66
CA HIS A 194 0.82 -5.97 6.88
C HIS A 194 1.97 -4.98 6.71
N TRP A 195 1.92 -3.90 7.50
CA TRP A 195 2.99 -2.92 7.61
C TRP A 195 3.96 -3.25 8.73
N ALA A 196 5.20 -2.80 8.57
CA ALA A 196 6.24 -2.87 9.58
C ALA A 196 7.13 -1.62 9.49
N LEU A 197 7.93 -1.40 10.53
CA LEU A 197 9.00 -0.40 10.53
C LEU A 197 10.36 -1.09 10.51
N ILE A 198 11.31 -0.51 9.78
CA ILE A 198 12.70 -0.96 9.73
C ILE A 198 13.64 0.16 10.17
N ASN A 199 14.82 -0.19 10.70
CA ASN A 199 15.82 0.76 11.23
C ASN A 199 16.81 1.32 10.18
N VAL A 200 16.39 1.39 8.93
CA VAL A 200 17.13 2.04 7.85
C VAL A 200 16.19 3.01 7.12
N GLY A 201 16.70 4.16 6.70
CA GLY A 201 15.91 5.22 6.09
C GLY A 201 16.69 5.97 5.00
N ALA A 202 16.26 7.20 4.73
CA ALA A 202 16.78 8.01 3.64
C ALA A 202 18.27 8.39 3.81
N GLU A 203 18.77 8.54 5.05
CA GLU A 203 20.19 8.83 5.32
C GLU A 203 21.11 7.71 4.82
N GLN A 204 20.61 6.46 4.79
CA GLN A 204 21.34 5.31 4.25
C GLN A 204 21.08 5.09 2.76
N GLY A 205 20.35 5.99 2.09
CA GLY A 205 20.04 5.92 0.66
C GLY A 205 18.85 5.02 0.30
N LEU A 206 18.04 4.61 1.29
CA LEU A 206 16.81 3.86 1.03
C LEU A 206 15.77 4.78 0.37
N LYS A 207 15.05 4.26 -0.62
CA LYS A 207 14.05 4.98 -1.42
C LYS A 207 12.71 4.24 -1.42
N VAL A 208 11.62 5.00 -1.49
CA VAL A 208 10.27 4.47 -1.70
C VAL A 208 10.21 3.64 -2.98
N GLY A 209 9.48 2.53 -2.96
CA GLY A 209 9.35 1.57 -4.05
C GLY A 209 10.45 0.52 -4.12
N GLN A 210 11.57 0.67 -3.40
CA GLN A 210 12.58 -0.38 -3.33
C GLN A 210 12.04 -1.62 -2.62
N GLN A 211 12.39 -2.79 -3.13
CA GLN A 211 12.05 -4.06 -2.49
C GLN A 211 13.25 -4.64 -1.74
N MET A 212 12.96 -5.31 -0.63
CA MET A 212 13.97 -5.94 0.22
C MET A 212 13.57 -7.38 0.53
N THR A 213 14.55 -8.27 0.55
CA THR A 213 14.35 -9.65 1.02
C THR A 213 14.42 -9.67 2.55
N ILE A 214 13.46 -10.36 3.16
CA ILE A 214 13.39 -10.63 4.60
C ILE A 214 14.13 -11.94 4.87
N PHE A 215 15.05 -11.91 5.82
CA PHE A 215 15.86 -13.04 6.25
C PHE A 215 15.67 -13.32 7.73
N ARG A 216 15.59 -14.60 8.07
CA ARG A 216 15.62 -15.08 9.46
C ARG A 216 16.85 -15.92 9.72
N GLN A 217 17.53 -15.64 10.83
CA GLN A 217 18.65 -16.44 11.30
C GLN A 217 18.30 -17.06 12.64
N LYS A 218 17.95 -18.35 12.65
CA LYS A 218 17.48 -19.06 13.85
C LYS A 218 18.52 -19.12 14.98
N LYS A 219 19.81 -19.15 14.62
CA LYS A 219 20.94 -19.14 15.56
C LYS A 219 22.13 -18.37 14.96
N PRO A 220 22.96 -17.69 15.76
CA PRO A 220 24.10 -16.91 15.25
C PRO A 220 25.07 -17.66 14.31
N ASN A 221 25.20 -18.98 14.49
CA ASN A 221 26.11 -19.82 13.69
C ASN A 221 25.41 -20.55 12.53
N TYR A 222 24.11 -20.32 12.33
CA TYR A 222 23.34 -20.95 11.25
C TYR A 222 23.24 -19.99 10.06
N PRO A 223 23.14 -20.49 8.82
CA PRO A 223 22.85 -19.64 7.69
C PRO A 223 21.52 -18.92 7.92
N ARG A 224 21.44 -17.67 7.47
CA ARG A 224 20.16 -16.98 7.36
C ARG A 224 19.38 -17.56 6.19
N GLU A 225 18.06 -17.61 6.33
CA GLU A 225 17.16 -18.07 5.27
C GLU A 225 16.26 -16.93 4.82
N ALA A 226 16.06 -16.77 3.51
CA ALA A 226 15.06 -15.86 2.98
C ALA A 226 13.65 -16.39 3.32
N ILE A 227 12.83 -15.57 3.97
CA ILE A 227 11.47 -15.94 4.40
C ILE A 227 10.38 -15.10 3.75
N GLY A 228 10.73 -13.99 3.11
CA GLY A 228 9.73 -13.13 2.48
C GLY A 228 10.32 -11.93 1.76
N ASN A 229 9.44 -11.12 1.20
CA ASN A 229 9.72 -9.92 0.46
C ASN A 229 8.87 -8.77 0.98
N LEU A 230 9.41 -7.55 0.93
CA LEU A 230 8.71 -6.33 1.29
C LEU A 230 9.03 -5.21 0.30
N VAL A 231 8.20 -4.16 0.32
CA VAL A 231 8.44 -2.90 -0.38
C VAL A 231 8.49 -1.75 0.61
N VAL A 232 9.38 -0.79 0.37
CA VAL A 232 9.48 0.47 1.11
C VAL A 232 8.36 1.40 0.67
N ILE A 233 7.48 1.79 1.60
CA ILE A 233 6.32 2.65 1.31
C ILE A 233 6.54 4.11 1.74
N ASP A 234 7.36 4.32 2.77
CA ASP A 234 7.69 5.65 3.28
C ASP A 234 9.08 5.66 3.92
N THR A 235 9.81 6.76 3.79
CA THR A 235 11.18 6.88 4.33
C THR A 235 11.29 8.10 5.23
N GLN A 236 11.66 7.87 6.49
CA GLN A 236 12.15 8.89 7.39
C GLN A 236 13.68 8.92 7.32
N LYS A 237 14.34 9.80 8.10
CA LYS A 237 15.80 9.93 8.08
C LYS A 237 16.50 8.60 8.36
N LYS A 238 16.10 7.93 9.45
CA LYS A 238 16.77 6.73 9.99
C LYS A 238 15.88 5.49 10.04
N THR A 239 14.63 5.60 9.64
CA THR A 239 13.67 4.50 9.62
C THR A 239 12.84 4.55 8.36
N ALA A 240 12.17 3.45 8.06
CA ALA A 240 11.25 3.39 6.94
C ALA A 240 10.06 2.51 7.30
N THR A 241 8.92 2.85 6.70
CA THR A 241 7.73 2.02 6.73
C THR A 241 7.77 1.11 5.51
N VAL A 242 7.43 -0.15 5.72
CA VAL A 242 7.44 -1.19 4.69
C VAL A 242 6.12 -1.95 4.70
N ARG A 243 5.72 -2.48 3.53
CA ARG A 243 4.64 -3.45 3.41
C ARG A 243 5.20 -4.80 3.02
N VAL A 244 4.81 -5.86 3.73
CA VAL A 244 5.16 -7.24 3.38
C VAL A 244 4.38 -7.63 2.11
N LEU A 245 5.09 -7.97 1.04
CA LEU A 245 4.50 -8.36 -0.25
C LEU A 245 4.18 -9.85 -0.31
N SER A 246 5.08 -10.68 0.22
CA SER A 246 4.95 -12.12 0.26
C SER A 246 5.85 -12.71 1.35
N CYS A 247 5.42 -13.77 2.01
CA CYS A 247 6.25 -14.47 3.00
C CYS A 247 5.83 -15.94 3.17
N ARG A 248 6.79 -16.83 3.44
CA ARG A 248 6.56 -18.24 3.75
C ARG A 248 6.54 -18.55 5.25
N GLU A 249 7.10 -17.64 6.06
CA GLU A 249 7.01 -17.64 7.52
C GLU A 249 6.52 -16.25 7.97
N ALA A 250 5.91 -16.18 9.15
CA ALA A 250 5.48 -14.91 9.72
C ALA A 250 6.70 -14.03 10.04
N VAL A 251 6.64 -12.75 9.69
CA VAL A 251 7.68 -11.77 9.94
C VAL A 251 7.63 -11.33 11.40
N GLU A 252 8.79 -11.28 12.05
CA GLU A 252 8.96 -10.95 13.46
C GLU A 252 9.92 -9.78 13.64
N LYS A 253 9.82 -9.11 14.78
CA LYS A 253 10.81 -8.10 15.18
C LYS A 253 12.20 -8.74 15.28
N GLY A 254 13.19 -8.08 14.70
CA GLY A 254 14.58 -8.56 14.62
C GLY A 254 14.91 -9.31 13.33
N ASP A 255 13.93 -9.65 12.50
CA ASP A 255 14.22 -10.18 11.16
C ASP A 255 15.05 -9.18 10.36
N ILE A 256 15.99 -9.72 9.60
CA ILE A 256 16.95 -8.95 8.81
C ILE A 256 16.29 -8.61 7.47
N VAL A 257 16.46 -7.38 7.01
CA VAL A 257 15.96 -6.95 5.69
C VAL A 257 17.14 -6.49 4.85
N GLN A 258 17.20 -6.88 3.58
CA GLN A 258 18.30 -6.48 2.68
C GLN A 258 17.78 -6.11 1.29
N VAL A 259 18.25 -4.97 0.76
CA VAL A 259 17.93 -4.50 -0.59
C VAL A 259 18.36 -5.53 -1.64
N LYS A 260 17.51 -5.76 -2.64
CA LYS A 260 17.76 -6.68 -3.75
C LYS A 260 18.80 -6.17 -4.75
#